data_AF-A0A925ZLI8-F1
#
_entry.id   AF-A0A925ZLI8-F1
#
_cell.length_a   1.000
_cell.length_b   1.000
_cell.length_c   1.000
_cell.angle_alpha   90.00
_cell.angle_beta   90.00
_cell.angle_gamma   90.00
#
_symmetry.space_group_name_H-M   'P 1'
#
loop_
_entity.id
_entity.type
_entity.pdbx_description
1 polymer ?
#
loop_
_entity_poly.entity_id
_entity_poly.type
_entity_poly.pdbx_seq_one_letter_code
_entity_poly.pdbx_strand_id
1 'polypeptide(L)'
;MVDTPTGPDDNPHYRVRYSQDKPSIESFSKRYDEASNPKADFVAVMTCSEADQNCPLVPGAALRVSLSYEDPKVADGTPEEAARYDERSRQIATEMLYLFSRVAAASKPSSGA
;
A
#
# COMPACT_ATOMS: atom_id res chain seq x y z
N MET A 1 -10.65 -11.39 -0.61
CA MET A 1 -10.75 -12.19 0.63
C MET A 1 -9.40 -12.15 1.32
N VAL A 2 -9.39 -11.88 2.62
CA VAL A 2 -8.18 -11.96 3.44
C VAL A 2 -8.34 -13.20 4.32
N ASP A 3 -7.35 -14.08 4.28
CA ASP A 3 -7.38 -15.31 5.07
C ASP A 3 -7.02 -15.01 6.54
N THR A 4 -7.33 -15.94 7.45
CA THR A 4 -6.87 -15.87 8.83
C THR A 4 -5.34 -15.75 8.85
N PRO A 5 -4.77 -14.82 9.64
CA PRO A 5 -3.33 -14.64 9.69
C PRO A 5 -2.60 -15.89 10.18
N THR A 6 -1.39 -16.06 9.65
CA THR A 6 -0.42 -17.09 10.06
C THR A 6 0.85 -16.41 10.59
N GLY A 7 1.77 -17.14 11.21
CA GLY A 7 3.01 -16.56 11.74
C GLY A 7 2.90 -16.07 13.19
N PRO A 8 3.90 -15.32 13.69
CA PRO A 8 3.95 -14.83 15.06
C PRO A 8 2.81 -13.86 15.39
N ASP A 9 2.32 -13.87 16.63
CA ASP A 9 1.25 -12.97 17.10
C ASP A 9 1.62 -11.48 16.99
N ASP A 10 2.91 -11.16 17.08
CA ASP A 10 3.46 -9.80 17.01
C ASP A 10 3.81 -9.35 15.58
N ASN A 11 3.85 -10.26 14.61
CA ASN A 11 3.99 -9.94 13.20
C ASN A 11 3.19 -10.93 12.32
N PRO A 12 1.86 -10.81 12.29
CA PRO A 12 1.01 -11.71 11.53
C PRO A 12 1.20 -11.56 10.01
N HIS A 13 1.18 -12.70 9.33
CA HIS A 13 1.22 -12.83 7.87
C HIS A 13 -0.18 -13.11 7.33
N TYR A 14 -0.64 -12.23 6.46
CA TYR A 14 -1.94 -12.31 5.80
C TYR A 14 -1.80 -12.77 4.35
N ARG A 15 -2.79 -13.54 3.87
CA ARG A 15 -2.92 -13.87 2.45
C ARG A 15 -4.12 -13.13 1.87
N VAL A 16 -3.86 -12.31 0.86
CA VAL A 16 -4.86 -11.49 0.18
C VAL A 16 -5.16 -12.09 -1.18
N ARG A 17 -6.41 -12.49 -1.41
CA ARG A 17 -6.93 -12.99 -2.68
C ARG A 17 -7.83 -11.95 -3.35
N TYR A 18 -7.45 -11.51 -4.55
CA TYR A 18 -8.18 -10.51 -5.35
C TYR A 18 -8.78 -11.09 -6.64
N SER A 19 -8.42 -12.32 -7.02
CA SER A 19 -8.99 -13.06 -8.16
C SER A 19 -9.00 -14.56 -7.83
N GLN A 20 -9.89 -15.32 -8.47
CA GLN A 20 -9.96 -16.77 -8.33
C GLN A 20 -8.78 -17.47 -9.02
N ASP A 21 -8.26 -16.89 -10.09
CA ASP A 21 -7.26 -17.52 -10.97
C ASP A 21 -5.85 -16.95 -10.77
N LYS A 22 -5.67 -16.05 -9.79
CA LYS A 22 -4.36 -15.44 -9.49
C LYS A 22 -3.87 -15.92 -8.12
N PRO A 23 -2.54 -16.09 -7.96
CA PRO A 23 -1.97 -16.39 -6.65
C PRO A 23 -2.35 -15.33 -5.61
N SER A 24 -2.51 -15.76 -4.36
CA SER A 24 -2.66 -14.86 -3.22
C SER A 24 -1.39 -14.02 -3.02
N ILE A 25 -1.56 -12.78 -2.57
CA ILE A 25 -0.46 -11.92 -2.15
C ILE A 25 -0.22 -12.13 -0.65
N GLU A 26 1.00 -12.49 -0.26
CA GLU A 26 1.40 -12.53 1.13
C GLU A 26 1.76 -11.12 1.62
N SER A 27 1.17 -10.69 2.74
CA SER A 27 1.32 -9.35 3.32
C SER A 27 1.65 -9.45 4.80
N PHE A 28 2.76 -8.85 5.22
CA PHE A 28 3.24 -8.82 6.60
C PHE A 28 4.11 -7.58 6.81
N SER A 29 4.34 -7.19 8.06
CA SER A 29 5.20 -6.04 8.36
C SER A 29 6.66 -6.41 8.11
N LYS A 30 7.30 -5.67 7.20
CA LYS A 30 8.70 -5.89 6.80
C LYS A 30 9.36 -4.58 6.39
N ARG A 31 10.69 -4.58 6.42
CA ARG A 31 11.49 -3.46 5.90
C ARG A 31 11.41 -3.42 4.37
N TYR A 32 11.60 -2.24 3.80
CA TYR A 32 11.57 -2.07 2.34
C TYR A 32 12.68 -2.89 1.63
N ASP A 33 13.83 -3.07 2.29
CA ASP A 33 15.00 -3.79 1.79
C ASP A 33 14.91 -5.32 1.93
N GLU A 34 13.83 -5.83 2.53
CA GLU A 34 13.62 -7.26 2.74
C GLU A 34 13.64 -8.04 1.40
N ALA A 35 14.15 -9.29 1.45
CA ALA A 35 14.47 -10.08 0.27
C ALA A 35 13.25 -10.43 -0.60
N SER A 36 12.06 -10.60 0.00
CA SER A 36 10.82 -10.87 -0.72
C SER A 36 10.25 -9.67 -1.48
N ASN A 37 10.70 -8.45 -1.19
CA ASN A 37 10.28 -7.26 -1.93
C ASN A 37 10.95 -7.17 -3.31
N PRO A 38 10.25 -6.66 -4.34
CA PRO A 38 10.82 -6.43 -5.65
C PRO A 38 12.02 -5.48 -5.58
N LYS A 39 13.01 -5.71 -6.44
CA LYS A 39 14.25 -4.89 -6.50
C LYS A 39 14.24 -3.86 -7.62
N ALA A 40 13.29 -3.96 -8.56
CA ALA A 40 13.11 -3.05 -9.69
C ALA A 40 11.65 -3.07 -10.15
N ASP A 41 11.26 -2.10 -10.98
CA ASP A 41 9.96 -2.01 -11.67
C ASP A 41 8.74 -2.04 -10.74
N PHE A 42 8.85 -1.39 -9.58
CA PHE A 42 7.77 -1.24 -8.61
C PHE A 42 7.39 0.22 -8.37
N VAL A 43 6.20 0.43 -7.81
CA VAL A 43 5.77 1.75 -7.34
C VAL A 43 5.92 1.80 -5.83
N ALA A 44 6.65 2.80 -5.33
CA ALA A 44 6.75 3.07 -3.91
C ALA A 44 5.69 4.11 -3.52
N VAL A 45 4.78 3.73 -2.61
CA VAL A 45 3.79 4.65 -2.03
C VAL A 45 4.14 4.91 -0.58
N MET A 46 4.44 6.16 -0.27
CA MET A 46 4.77 6.63 1.08
C MET A 46 3.48 7.07 1.77
N THR A 47 3.07 6.35 2.81
CA THR A 47 1.77 6.54 3.48
C THR A 47 1.83 7.40 4.73
N CYS A 48 3.03 7.60 5.29
CA CYS A 48 3.26 8.50 6.42
C CYS A 48 4.30 9.56 6.05
N SER A 49 4.15 10.75 6.65
CA SER A 49 5.04 11.89 6.46
C SER A 49 6.47 11.60 6.91
N GLU A 50 6.64 10.77 7.95
CA GLU A 50 7.95 10.33 8.43
C GLU A 50 8.69 9.48 7.38
N ALA A 51 8.02 8.54 6.75
CA ALA A 51 8.65 7.70 5.73
C ALA A 51 8.99 8.52 4.47
N ASP A 52 8.13 9.49 4.11
CA ASP A 52 8.39 10.39 2.99
C ASP A 52 9.64 11.26 3.21
N GLN A 53 9.84 11.78 4.43
CA GLN A 53 11.00 12.61 4.78
C GLN A 53 12.30 11.81 4.92
N ASN A 54 12.22 10.59 5.47
CA ASN A 54 13.39 9.78 5.80
C ASN A 54 13.90 8.93 4.61
N CYS A 55 13.15 8.84 3.51
CA CYS A 55 13.53 8.06 2.34
C CYS A 55 13.27 8.83 1.02
N PRO A 56 14.09 9.85 0.70
CA PRO A 56 13.90 10.65 -0.52
C PRO A 56 14.15 9.84 -1.81
N LEU A 57 14.92 8.75 -1.72
CA LEU A 57 15.24 7.87 -2.84
C LEU A 57 14.91 6.42 -2.49
N VAL A 58 14.06 5.78 -3.28
CA VAL A 58 13.74 4.35 -3.19
C VAL A 58 14.32 3.66 -4.44
N PRO A 59 15.51 3.03 -4.34
CA PRO A 59 16.15 2.40 -5.48
C PRO A 59 15.26 1.33 -6.13
N GLY A 60 15.22 1.32 -7.46
CA GLY A 60 14.40 0.38 -8.24
C GLY A 60 12.93 0.76 -8.38
N ALA A 61 12.45 1.81 -7.69
CA ALA A 61 11.10 2.31 -7.88
C ALA A 61 10.97 3.04 -9.23
N ALA A 62 10.03 2.60 -10.07
CA ALA A 62 9.67 3.27 -11.32
C ALA A 62 8.88 4.56 -11.08
N LEU A 63 8.15 4.62 -9.97
CA LEU A 63 7.42 5.80 -9.51
C LEU A 63 7.43 5.85 -7.98
N ARG A 64 7.65 7.03 -7.43
CA ARG A 64 7.54 7.32 -6.00
C ARG A 64 6.39 8.31 -5.78
N VAL A 65 5.43 7.95 -4.94
CA VAL A 65 4.23 8.76 -4.66
C VAL A 65 4.12 8.96 -3.16
N SER A 66 3.90 10.20 -2.73
CA SER A 66 3.57 10.52 -1.33
C SER A 66 2.06 10.70 -1.21
N LEU A 67 1.42 9.83 -0.42
CA LEU A 67 0.00 9.88 -0.07
C LEU A 67 -0.09 9.76 1.46
N SER A 68 0.15 10.86 2.16
CA SER A 68 0.20 10.85 3.63
C SER A 68 -1.20 10.77 4.24
N TYR A 69 -1.39 9.84 5.17
CA TYR A 69 -2.63 9.67 5.93
C TYR A 69 -2.40 9.91 7.43
N GLU A 70 -3.43 10.38 8.12
CA GLU A 70 -3.46 10.36 9.58
C GLU A 70 -3.73 8.92 10.04
N ASP A 71 -2.85 8.38 10.89
CA ASP A 71 -2.97 7.01 11.38
C ASP A 71 -4.27 6.85 12.19
N PRO A 72 -5.23 5.99 11.78
CA PRO A 72 -6.48 5.78 12.51
C PRO A 72 -6.25 5.30 13.94
N LYS A 73 -5.05 4.82 14.27
CA LYS A 73 -4.62 4.42 15.61
C LYS A 73 -4.86 5.50 16.68
N VAL A 74 -4.93 6.78 16.30
CA VAL A 74 -5.26 7.87 17.22
C VAL A 74 -6.63 7.70 17.91
N ALA A 75 -7.51 6.88 17.35
CA ALA A 75 -8.83 6.56 17.92
C ALA A 75 -8.89 5.19 18.60
N ASP A 76 -7.77 4.47 18.76
CA ASP A 76 -7.73 3.20 19.48
C ASP A 76 -8.30 3.38 20.90
N GLY A 77 -9.26 2.53 21.27
CA GLY A 77 -9.93 2.54 22.57
C GLY A 77 -11.03 3.59 22.72
N THR A 78 -11.34 4.39 21.68
CA THR A 78 -12.44 5.36 21.72
C THR A 78 -13.70 4.82 21.03
N PRO A 79 -14.89 5.41 21.30
CA PRO A 79 -16.12 5.04 20.59
C PRO A 79 -16.05 5.26 19.07
N GLU A 80 -15.14 6.11 18.61
CA GLU A 80 -14.95 6.46 17.20
C GLU A 80 -13.98 5.54 16.46
N GLU A 81 -13.31 4.59 17.15
CA GLU A 81 -12.29 3.70 16.57
C GLU A 81 -12.71 3.12 15.23
N ALA A 82 -13.81 2.35 15.22
CA ALA A 82 -14.31 1.70 14.02
C ALA A 82 -14.57 2.69 12.88
N ALA A 83 -15.18 3.84 13.19
CA ALA A 83 -15.50 4.87 12.19
C ALA A 83 -14.24 5.51 11.58
N ARG A 84 -13.18 5.69 12.38
CA ARG A 84 -11.90 6.25 11.90
C ARG A 84 -11.15 5.29 11.00
N TYR A 85 -11.07 4.01 11.35
CA TYR A 85 -10.48 2.99 10.47
C TYR A 85 -11.24 2.91 9.13
N ASP A 86 -12.58 2.98 9.20
CA ASP A 86 -13.47 2.99 8.03
C ASP A 86 -13.26 4.22 7.14
N GLU A 87 -13.12 5.40 7.74
CA GLU A 87 -12.84 6.67 7.05
C GLU A 87 -11.49 6.60 6.31
N ARG A 88 -10.43 6.16 7.00
CA ARG A 88 -9.08 6.06 6.43
C ARG A 88 -9.00 4.99 5.34
N SER A 89 -9.67 3.86 5.52
CA SER A 89 -9.76 2.82 4.49
C SER A 89 -10.41 3.34 3.20
N ARG A 90 -11.51 4.09 3.30
CA ARG A 90 -12.17 4.70 2.12
C ARG A 90 -11.29 5.75 1.44
N GLN A 91 -10.55 6.55 2.22
CA GLN A 91 -9.61 7.52 1.68
C GLN A 91 -8.50 6.82 0.88
N ILE A 92 -7.83 5.83 1.48
CA ILE A 92 -6.77 5.04 0.82
C ILE A 92 -7.29 4.41 -0.47
N ALA A 93 -8.47 3.78 -0.44
CA ALA A 93 -9.06 3.16 -1.61
C ALA A 93 -9.31 4.17 -2.75
N THR A 94 -9.79 5.36 -2.41
CA THR A 94 -10.09 6.43 -3.38
C THR A 94 -8.81 6.96 -4.03
N GLU A 95 -7.80 7.26 -3.21
CA GLU A 95 -6.53 7.80 -3.71
C GLU A 95 -5.75 6.77 -4.52
N MET A 96 -5.77 5.49 -4.12
CA MET A 96 -5.19 4.40 -4.90
C MET A 96 -5.90 4.23 -6.24
N LEU A 97 -7.24 4.23 -6.28
CA LEU A 97 -7.98 4.16 -7.53
C LEU A 97 -7.59 5.29 -8.48
N TYR A 98 -7.49 6.51 -7.96
CA TYR A 98 -7.04 7.65 -8.74
C TYR A 98 -5.59 7.48 -9.22
N LEU A 99 -4.66 7.09 -8.35
CA LEU A 99 -3.26 6.86 -8.71
C LEU A 99 -3.13 5.85 -9.86
N PHE A 100 -3.80 4.70 -9.76
CA PHE A 100 -3.79 3.69 -10.83
C PHE A 100 -4.37 4.23 -12.14
N SER A 101 -5.40 5.09 -12.08
CA SER A 101 -5.93 5.75 -13.28
C SER A 101 -4.90 6.67 -13.96
N ARG A 102 -4.05 7.35 -13.17
CA ARG A 102 -2.98 8.22 -13.67
C ARG A 102 -1.85 7.42 -14.30
N VAL A 103 -1.46 6.32 -13.66
CA VAL A 103 -0.45 5.39 -14.21
C VAL A 103 -0.94 4.81 -15.53
N ALA A 104 -2.17 4.28 -15.58
CA ALA A 104 -2.74 3.73 -16.81
C ALA A 104 -2.84 4.74 -17.96
N ALA A 105 -3.14 6.02 -17.65
CA ALA A 105 -3.15 7.09 -18.65
C ALA A 105 -1.74 7.39 -19.20
N ALA A 106 -0.72 7.37 -18.33
CA ALA A 106 0.68 7.59 -18.71
C ALA A 106 1.30 6.41 -19.48
N SER A 107 0.82 5.18 -19.27
CA SER A 107 1.29 3.99 -19.96
C SER A 107 0.71 3.78 -21.37
N LYS A 108 -0.27 4.60 -21.80
CA LYS A 108 -0.76 4.54 -23.18
C LYS A 108 0.32 5.08 -24.11
N PRO A 109 0.75 4.33 -25.14
CA PRO A 109 1.66 4.88 -26.14
C PRO A 109 1.00 6.11 -26.76
N SER A 110 1.77 7.19 -26.92
CA SER A 110 1.31 8.35 -27.69
C SER A 110 0.94 7.87 -29.08
N SER A 111 -0.37 7.80 -29.38
CA SER A 111 -0.79 7.63 -30.76
C SER A 111 -0.50 8.96 -31.48
N GLY A 112 0.50 8.96 -32.37
CA GLY A 112 0.82 10.02 -33.32
C GLY A 112 2.26 10.53 -33.15
N ALA A 113 3.09 10.61 -34.19
CA ALA A 113 2.80 10.71 -35.63
C ALA A 113 3.74 9.82 -36.48
#